data_AF-A0A1G1YWX7-F1
#
_entry.id   AF-A0A1G1YWX7-F1
#
_cell.length_a   1.000
_cell.length_b   1.000
_cell.length_c   1.000
_cell.angle_alpha   90.00
_cell.angle_beta   90.00
_cell.angle_gamma   90.00
#
_symmetry.space_group_name_H-M   'P 1'
#
loop_
_entity.id
_entity.type
_entity.pdbx_description
1 polymer ?
#
loop_
_entity_poly.entity_id
_entity_poly.type
_entity_poly.pdbx_seq_one_letter_code
_entity_poly.pdbx_strand_id
1 'polypeptide(L)'
;MPNLDLYYLNKNHIERICHPLAVTFLNKINDPISIFSAADMKKLDACLNLPRATFNGREMYSDLISKAAILYYAIIKNHCFLNGNKRIATTSLIVFLFINNYWLEVGQNFLYDLALAVAQSEGKRMDEVKKLIIDKITPHIIFLKVGGKSRKHSGFLFHLGNLKHNFKELTGKK
;
A
#
# COMPACT_ATOMS: atom_id res chain seq x y z
N MET A 1 -22.80 -3.87 -2.55
CA MET A 1 -22.04 -4.88 -3.33
C MET A 1 -21.64 -5.98 -2.37
N PRO A 2 -21.79 -7.27 -2.70
CA PRO A 2 -21.43 -8.34 -1.77
C PRO A 2 -19.94 -8.26 -1.46
N ASN A 3 -19.58 -8.43 -0.19
CA ASN A 3 -18.19 -8.49 0.28
C ASN A 3 -17.45 -9.57 -0.50
N LEU A 4 -16.70 -9.16 -1.52
CA LEU A 4 -15.69 -10.00 -2.15
C LEU A 4 -14.60 -10.20 -1.09
N ASP A 5 -14.19 -11.44 -0.84
CA ASP A 5 -13.07 -11.72 0.07
C ASP A 5 -11.84 -10.92 -0.39
N LEU A 6 -11.47 -9.90 0.38
CA LEU A 6 -10.30 -9.08 0.08
C LEU A 6 -9.04 -9.86 0.41
N TYR A 7 -8.03 -9.73 -0.45
CA TYR A 7 -6.68 -10.18 -0.15
C TYR A 7 -5.97 -9.12 0.67
N TYR A 8 -5.26 -9.54 1.70
CA TYR A 8 -4.53 -8.62 2.57
C TYR A 8 -3.04 -8.90 2.59
N LEU A 9 -2.29 -7.83 2.81
CA LEU A 9 -0.86 -7.94 3.04
C LEU A 9 -0.58 -8.64 4.37
N ASN A 10 0.53 -9.38 4.38
CA ASN A 10 1.12 -10.00 5.56
C ASN A 10 2.63 -9.70 5.52
N LYS A 11 3.36 -10.09 6.56
CA LYS A 11 4.81 -9.85 6.63
C LYS A 11 5.59 -10.37 5.44
N ASN A 12 5.25 -11.56 4.93
CA ASN A 12 5.91 -12.13 3.74
C ASN A 12 5.69 -11.26 2.50
N HIS A 13 4.50 -10.68 2.33
CA HIS A 13 4.25 -9.73 1.24
C HIS A 13 5.08 -8.44 1.41
N ILE A 14 5.26 -7.96 2.64
CA ILE A 14 6.11 -6.79 2.89
C ILE A 14 7.57 -7.12 2.59
N GLU A 15 8.09 -8.21 3.13
CA GLU A 15 9.49 -8.64 3.00
C GLU A 15 9.87 -8.98 1.56
N ARG A 16 9.03 -9.74 0.86
CA ARG A 16 9.39 -10.33 -0.45
C ARG A 16 8.92 -9.50 -1.64
N ILE A 17 8.01 -8.55 -1.43
CA ILE A 17 7.41 -7.76 -2.51
C ILE A 17 7.54 -6.27 -2.23
N CYS A 18 6.88 -5.74 -1.20
CA CYS A 18 6.74 -4.29 -1.01
C CYS A 18 8.10 -3.63 -0.72
N HIS A 19 8.88 -4.18 0.23
CA HIS A 19 10.19 -3.67 0.58
C HIS A 19 11.18 -3.74 -0.60
N PRO A 20 11.35 -4.87 -1.32
CA PRO A 20 12.19 -4.93 -2.51
C PRO A 20 11.76 -3.96 -3.62
N LEU A 21 10.46 -3.78 -3.85
CA LEU A 21 9.96 -2.77 -4.80
C LEU A 21 10.34 -1.35 -4.34
N ALA A 22 10.23 -1.06 -3.05
CA ALA A 22 10.61 0.25 -2.51
C ALA A 22 12.12 0.49 -2.67
N VAL A 23 12.94 -0.52 -2.37
CA VAL A 23 14.41 -0.45 -2.53
C VAL A 23 14.79 -0.27 -4.00
N THR A 24 14.15 -0.99 -4.91
CA THR A 24 14.47 -0.93 -6.34
C THR A 24 14.06 0.42 -6.94
N PHE A 25 12.83 0.84 -6.67
CA PHE A 25 12.22 1.94 -7.41
C PHE A 25 12.25 3.28 -6.67
N LEU A 26 12.24 3.30 -5.34
CA LEU A 26 12.07 4.52 -4.56
C LEU A 26 13.26 4.85 -3.63
N ASN A 27 14.32 4.03 -3.64
CA ASN A 27 15.49 4.27 -2.80
C ASN A 27 16.26 5.52 -3.24
N LYS A 28 16.91 6.17 -2.26
CA LYS A 28 17.71 7.39 -2.46
C LYS A 28 19.10 7.18 -1.88
N ILE A 29 20.15 7.61 -2.61
CA ILE A 29 21.55 7.41 -2.21
C ILE A 29 21.82 8.03 -0.83
N ASN A 30 21.39 9.27 -0.61
CA ASN A 30 21.66 10.01 0.63
C ASN A 30 20.65 9.70 1.76
N ASP A 31 19.68 8.83 1.51
CA ASP A 31 18.61 8.51 2.47
C ASP A 31 18.13 7.07 2.23
N PRO A 32 18.96 6.05 2.50
CA PRO A 32 18.70 4.68 2.08
C PRO A 32 17.59 4.02 2.90
N ILE A 33 16.72 3.27 2.24
CA ILE A 33 15.72 2.42 2.91
C ILE A 33 16.45 1.36 3.74
N SER A 34 16.09 1.22 5.02
CA SER A 34 16.72 0.24 5.91
C SER A 34 16.38 -1.20 5.49
N ILE A 35 17.25 -2.16 5.79
CA ILE A 35 16.99 -3.58 5.56
C ILE A 35 15.74 -4.05 6.33
N PHE A 36 15.02 -5.03 5.77
CA PHE A 36 13.76 -5.50 6.36
C PHE A 36 13.94 -6.10 7.77
N SER A 37 15.05 -6.81 8.02
CA SER A 37 15.34 -7.42 9.32
C SER A 37 15.49 -6.41 10.47
N ALA A 38 15.69 -5.13 10.17
CA ALA A 38 15.73 -4.05 11.17
C ALA A 38 14.34 -3.45 11.48
N ALA A 39 13.27 -4.00 10.91
CA ALA A 39 11.91 -3.53 11.19
C ALA A 39 11.44 -3.94 12.59
N ASP A 40 10.67 -3.05 13.22
CA ASP A 40 9.91 -3.39 14.43
C ASP A 40 8.68 -4.22 14.04
N MET A 41 8.79 -5.53 14.27
CA MET A 41 7.75 -6.50 13.88
C MET A 41 6.44 -6.28 14.61
N LYS A 42 6.47 -5.78 15.86
CA LYS A 42 5.24 -5.52 16.62
C LYS A 42 4.45 -4.38 15.99
N LYS A 43 5.15 -3.29 15.62
CA LYS A 43 4.53 -2.16 14.91
C LYS A 43 4.03 -2.57 13.54
N LEU A 44 4.81 -3.35 12.79
CA LEU A 44 4.41 -3.82 11.46
C LEU A 44 3.17 -4.70 11.53
N ASP A 45 3.12 -5.65 12.47
CA ASP A 45 1.95 -6.52 12.68
C ASP A 45 0.71 -5.69 13.06
N ALA A 46 0.85 -4.66 13.90
CA ALA A 46 -0.24 -3.76 14.22
C ALA A 46 -0.77 -3.02 12.98
N CYS A 47 0.12 -2.50 12.11
CA CYS A 47 -0.28 -1.86 10.87
C CYS A 47 -0.99 -2.80 9.90
N LEU A 48 -0.51 -4.04 9.74
CA LEU A 48 -1.08 -5.03 8.83
C LEU A 48 -2.46 -5.55 9.28
N ASN A 49 -2.73 -5.53 10.58
CA ASN A 49 -4.02 -5.93 11.14
C ASN A 49 -5.06 -4.80 11.14
N LEU A 50 -4.62 -3.53 11.12
CA LEU A 50 -5.52 -2.38 11.21
C LEU A 50 -6.61 -2.33 10.12
N PRO A 51 -6.38 -2.71 8.85
CA PRO A 51 -7.45 -2.81 7.85
C PRO A 51 -8.59 -3.76 8.22
N ARG A 52 -8.37 -4.68 9.16
CA ARG A 52 -9.38 -5.62 9.67
C ARG A 52 -9.92 -5.24 11.04
N ALA A 53 -9.55 -4.06 11.56
CA ALA A 53 -9.98 -3.66 12.89
C ALA A 53 -11.50 -3.55 12.97
N THR A 54 -12.04 -4.02 14.09
CA THR A 54 -13.46 -3.99 14.39
C THR A 54 -13.71 -3.24 15.69
N PHE A 55 -14.80 -2.48 15.75
CA PHE A 55 -15.30 -1.84 16.96
C PHE A 55 -16.76 -2.22 17.17
N ASN A 56 -17.11 -2.71 18.36
CA ASN A 56 -18.45 -3.23 18.68
C ASN A 56 -18.98 -4.23 17.63
N GLY A 57 -18.12 -5.16 17.19
CA GLY A 57 -18.47 -6.19 16.22
C GLY A 57 -18.68 -5.69 14.79
N ARG A 58 -18.37 -4.42 14.49
CA ARG A 58 -18.48 -3.83 13.14
C ARG A 58 -17.09 -3.48 12.60
N GLU A 59 -16.87 -3.70 11.31
CA GLU A 59 -15.64 -3.27 10.65
C GLU A 59 -15.49 -1.74 10.74
N MET A 60 -14.29 -1.28 11.12
CA MET A 60 -13.98 0.16 11.19
C MET A 60 -13.76 0.77 9.80
N TYR A 61 -13.40 -0.04 8.82
CA TYR A 61 -13.11 0.37 7.44
C TYR A 61 -13.93 -0.55 6.54
N SER A 62 -14.95 -0.05 5.86
CA SER A 62 -15.97 -0.88 5.22
C SER A 62 -15.63 -1.35 3.80
N ASP A 63 -14.66 -0.71 3.16
CA ASP A 63 -14.35 -0.92 1.73
C ASP A 63 -12.84 -1.04 1.49
N LEU A 64 -12.45 -1.45 0.27
CA LEU A 64 -11.05 -1.63 -0.09
C LEU A 64 -10.24 -0.33 0.03
N ILE A 65 -10.80 0.81 -0.36
CA ILE A 65 -10.10 2.09 -0.41
C ILE A 65 -9.84 2.59 1.01
N SER A 66 -10.83 2.50 1.90
CA SER A 66 -10.64 2.85 3.32
C SER A 66 -9.65 1.92 4.02
N LYS A 67 -9.66 0.63 3.71
CA LYS A 67 -8.66 -0.36 4.17
C LYS A 67 -7.25 -0.05 3.64
N ALA A 68 -7.13 0.38 2.38
CA ALA A 68 -5.87 0.74 1.76
C ALA A 68 -5.30 2.04 2.36
N ALA A 69 -6.15 3.04 2.56
CA ALA A 69 -5.80 4.32 3.14
C ALA A 69 -5.28 4.17 4.57
N ILE A 70 -5.95 3.36 5.41
CA ILE A 70 -5.51 3.19 6.79
C ILE A 70 -4.19 2.40 6.88
N LEU A 71 -3.99 1.39 6.03
CA LEU A 71 -2.71 0.66 5.97
C LEU A 71 -1.56 1.61 5.64
N TYR A 72 -1.77 2.45 4.62
CA TYR A 72 -0.80 3.46 4.19
C TYR A 72 -0.47 4.45 5.30
N TYR A 73 -1.50 5.01 5.95
CA TYR A 73 -1.36 5.91 7.09
C TYR A 73 -0.54 5.27 8.21
N ALA A 74 -0.91 4.06 8.62
CA ALA A 74 -0.34 3.40 9.78
C ALA A 74 1.14 3.07 9.61
N ILE A 75 1.56 2.56 8.44
CA ILE A 75 2.97 2.27 8.17
C ILE A 75 3.82 3.55 8.26
N ILE A 76 3.30 4.68 7.76
CA ILE A 76 4.00 5.97 7.83
C ILE A 76 4.10 6.46 9.27
N LYS A 77 2.98 6.50 10.01
CA LYS A 77 2.93 7.14 11.34
C LYS A 77 3.50 6.28 12.47
N ASN A 78 3.46 4.97 12.35
CA ASN A 78 4.00 4.09 13.40
C ASN A 78 5.52 3.95 13.34
N HIS A 79 6.15 4.35 12.22
CA HIS A 79 7.59 4.20 12.00
C HIS A 79 8.04 2.74 12.22
N CYS A 80 7.51 1.82 11.41
CA CYS A 80 7.80 0.38 11.51
C CYS A 80 9.25 0.04 11.13
N PHE A 81 9.90 0.89 10.34
CA PHE A 81 11.27 0.71 9.85
C PHE A 81 12.17 1.84 10.35
N LEU A 82 13.47 1.56 10.50
CA LEU A 82 14.45 2.59 10.86
C LEU A 82 14.49 3.72 9.83
N ASN A 83 14.42 3.37 8.53
CA ASN A 83 14.30 4.34 7.47
C ASN A 83 13.45 3.82 6.31
N GLY A 84 12.85 4.74 5.55
CA GLY A 84 12.08 4.40 4.36
C GLY A 84 10.58 4.17 4.57
N ASN A 85 10.04 4.43 5.76
CA ASN A 85 8.62 4.23 6.09
C ASN A 85 7.65 4.77 5.02
N LYS A 86 7.86 6.00 4.54
CA LYS A 86 7.07 6.60 3.44
C LYS A 86 7.07 5.74 2.17
N ARG A 87 8.25 5.28 1.74
CA ARG A 87 8.44 4.53 0.49
C ARG A 87 7.92 3.10 0.60
N ILE A 88 8.10 2.46 1.75
CA ILE A 88 7.54 1.13 2.03
C ILE A 88 6.01 1.21 2.13
N ALA A 89 5.47 2.27 2.76
CA ALA A 89 4.03 2.50 2.77
C ALA A 89 3.48 2.70 1.35
N THR A 90 4.14 3.50 0.51
CA THR A 90 3.71 3.76 -0.89
C THR A 90 3.63 2.46 -1.69
N THR A 91 4.67 1.62 -1.62
CA THR A 91 4.64 0.32 -2.30
C THR A 91 3.59 -0.62 -1.70
N SER A 92 3.40 -0.61 -0.38
CA SER A 92 2.36 -1.40 0.27
C SER A 92 0.95 -0.99 -0.14
N LEU A 93 0.69 0.32 -0.30
CA LEU A 93 -0.57 0.85 -0.83
C LEU A 93 -0.85 0.32 -2.25
N ILE A 94 0.13 0.47 -3.14
CA ILE A 94 0.02 0.04 -4.53
C ILE A 94 -0.18 -1.48 -4.60
N VAL A 95 0.63 -2.26 -3.89
CA VAL A 95 0.54 -3.72 -3.88
C VAL A 95 -0.79 -4.19 -3.28
N PHE A 96 -1.29 -3.54 -2.22
CA PHE A 96 -2.57 -3.90 -1.62
C PHE A 96 -3.76 -3.65 -2.57
N LEU A 97 -3.76 -2.54 -3.31
CA LEU A 97 -4.75 -2.32 -4.38
C LEU A 97 -4.58 -3.37 -5.49
N PHE A 98 -3.34 -3.64 -5.88
CA PHE A 98 -3.00 -4.54 -6.98
C PHE A 98 -3.47 -5.97 -6.77
N ILE A 99 -3.20 -6.55 -5.61
CA ILE A 99 -3.64 -7.92 -5.29
C ILE A 99 -5.16 -8.04 -5.17
N ASN A 100 -5.88 -6.91 -5.11
CA ASN A 100 -7.33 -6.84 -5.13
C ASN A 100 -7.89 -6.42 -6.51
N ASN A 101 -7.09 -6.50 -7.58
CA ASN A 101 -7.44 -6.17 -8.97
C ASN A 101 -7.68 -4.67 -9.23
N TYR A 102 -7.04 -3.79 -8.46
CA TYR A 102 -7.08 -2.35 -8.69
C TYR A 102 -5.68 -1.80 -8.93
N TRP A 103 -5.58 -0.76 -9.76
CA TRP A 103 -4.34 -0.03 -9.98
C TRP A 103 -4.52 1.45 -9.68
N LEU A 104 -3.45 2.08 -9.17
CA LEU A 104 -3.42 3.50 -8.89
C LEU A 104 -2.64 4.19 -10.03
N GLU A 105 -3.37 4.81 -10.95
CA GLU A 105 -2.82 5.46 -12.15
C GLU A 105 -2.36 6.89 -11.83
N VAL A 106 -1.17 7.00 -11.23
CA VAL A 106 -0.55 8.26 -10.82
C VAL A 106 0.95 8.26 -11.07
N GLY A 107 1.55 9.44 -11.14
CA GLY A 107 3.01 9.61 -11.22
C GLY A 107 3.71 9.61 -9.86
N GLN A 108 5.03 9.45 -9.87
CA GLN A 108 5.87 9.43 -8.66
C GLN A 108 5.74 10.70 -7.80
N ASN A 109 5.60 11.88 -8.40
CA ASN A 109 5.46 13.15 -7.65
C ASN A 109 4.21 13.16 -6.78
N PHE A 110 3.07 12.70 -7.32
CA PHE A 110 1.82 12.58 -6.57
C PHE A 110 2.00 11.69 -5.33
N LEU A 111 2.66 10.54 -5.49
CA LEU A 111 2.89 9.61 -4.38
C LEU A 111 3.83 10.18 -3.33
N TYR A 112 4.85 10.92 -3.78
CA TYR A 112 5.77 11.62 -2.89
C TYR A 112 5.04 12.68 -2.06
N ASP A 113 4.24 13.53 -2.69
CA ASP A 113 3.49 14.60 -2.04
C ASP A 113 2.45 14.02 -1.07
N LEU A 114 1.75 12.95 -1.47
CA LEU A 114 0.81 12.25 -0.60
C LEU A 114 1.52 11.66 0.63
N ALA A 115 2.69 11.02 0.45
CA ALA A 115 3.47 10.47 1.57
C ALA A 115 3.98 11.56 2.52
N LEU A 116 4.36 12.71 1.97
CA LEU A 116 4.83 13.86 2.73
C LEU A 116 3.69 14.46 3.55
N ALA A 117 2.51 14.68 2.94
CA ALA A 117 1.32 15.19 3.62
C ALA A 117 0.91 14.29 4.80
N VAL A 118 0.92 12.96 4.61
CA VAL A 118 0.62 12.02 5.70
C VAL A 118 1.68 12.09 6.79
N ALA A 119 2.97 12.10 6.44
CA ALA A 119 4.03 12.13 7.45
C ALA A 119 4.00 13.39 8.31
N GLN A 120 3.73 14.55 7.69
CA GLN A 120 3.65 15.86 8.35
C GLN A 120 2.35 16.05 9.13
N SER A 121 1.32 15.26 8.88
CA SER A 121 0.05 15.38 9.62
C SER A 121 0.18 15.05 11.11
N GLU A 122 -0.68 15.65 11.93
CA GLU A 122 -0.74 15.35 13.35
C GLU A 122 -1.34 13.97 13.62
N GLY A 123 -0.74 13.21 14.54
CA GLY A 123 -1.19 11.84 14.85
C GLY A 123 -2.63 11.75 15.40
N LYS A 124 -3.11 12.81 16.07
CA LYS A 124 -4.48 12.86 16.63
C LYS A 124 -5.57 13.00 15.56
N ARG A 125 -5.22 13.35 14.33
CA ARG A 125 -6.16 13.61 13.22
C ARG A 125 -6.27 12.43 12.25
N MET A 126 -6.17 11.19 12.76
CA MET A 126 -6.17 9.98 11.94
C MET A 126 -7.33 9.91 10.95
N ASP A 127 -8.56 10.21 11.39
CA ASP A 127 -9.74 10.12 10.52
C ASP A 127 -9.72 11.15 9.38
N GLU A 128 -9.23 12.36 9.65
CA GLU A 128 -9.10 13.42 8.65
C GLU A 128 -8.03 13.08 7.62
N VAL A 129 -6.89 12.55 8.07
CA VAL A 129 -5.79 12.15 7.18
C VAL A 129 -6.20 10.92 6.35
N LYS A 130 -6.93 9.98 6.95
CA LYS A 130 -7.53 8.85 6.22
C LYS A 130 -8.47 9.35 5.13
N LYS A 131 -9.35 10.30 5.45
CA LYS A 131 -10.25 10.91 4.47
C LYS A 131 -9.48 11.61 3.36
N LEU A 132 -8.44 12.38 3.68
CA LEU A 132 -7.55 13.00 2.71
C LEU A 132 -6.95 11.97 1.74
N ILE A 133 -6.45 10.84 2.26
CA ILE A 133 -5.88 9.78 1.43
C ILE A 133 -6.94 9.22 0.49
N ILE A 134 -8.13 8.88 1.00
CA ILE A 134 -9.26 8.36 0.21
C ILE A 134 -9.62 9.33 -0.91
N ASP A 135 -9.85 10.61 -0.57
CA ASP A 135 -10.25 11.65 -1.52
C ASP A 135 -9.20 11.85 -2.62
N LYS A 136 -7.91 11.75 -2.26
CA LYS A 136 -6.80 11.89 -3.21
C LYS A 136 -6.66 10.70 -4.14
N ILE A 137 -6.78 9.46 -3.66
CA ILE A 137 -6.49 8.27 -4.47
C ILE A 137 -7.69 7.78 -5.28
N THR A 138 -8.92 7.99 -4.80
CA THR A 138 -10.14 7.46 -5.43
C THR A 138 -10.29 7.84 -6.91
N PRO A 139 -10.05 9.10 -7.32
CA PRO A 139 -10.18 9.51 -8.73
C PRO A 139 -9.19 8.81 -9.68
N HIS A 140 -8.13 8.20 -9.14
CA HIS A 140 -7.04 7.59 -9.90
C HIS A 140 -7.06 6.06 -9.81
N ILE A 141 -8.06 5.47 -9.17
CA ILE A 141 -8.19 4.02 -9.06
C ILE A 141 -8.90 3.47 -10.31
N ILE A 142 -8.23 2.55 -10.99
CA ILE A 142 -8.79 1.80 -12.13
C ILE A 142 -8.90 0.32 -11.81
N PHE A 143 -9.90 -0.35 -12.37
CA PHE A 143 -10.05 -1.79 -12.25
C PHE A 143 -9.22 -2.51 -13.31
N LEU A 144 -8.42 -3.49 -12.88
CA LEU A 144 -7.60 -4.31 -13.76
C LEU A 144 -8.47 -5.41 -14.38
N LYS A 145 -8.82 -5.26 -15.65
CA LYS A 145 -9.57 -6.30 -16.38
C LYS A 145 -8.69 -7.54 -16.57
N VAL A 146 -9.06 -8.65 -15.94
CA VAL A 146 -8.46 -9.95 -16.23
C VAL A 146 -8.96 -10.41 -17.60
N GLY A 147 -8.06 -10.54 -18.58
CA GLY A 147 -8.41 -11.13 -19.87
C GLY A 147 -8.91 -12.57 -19.69
N GLY A 148 -10.13 -12.85 -20.16
CA GLY A 148 -10.66 -14.16 -20.55
C GLY A 148 -10.49 -15.37 -19.61
N LYS A 149 -11.62 -15.82 -19.04
CA LYS A 149 -11.88 -17.12 -18.39
C LYS A 149 -11.22 -17.36 -17.01
N SER A 150 -12.06 -17.10 -16.00
CA SER A 150 -12.20 -17.84 -14.74
C SER A 150 -11.15 -18.93 -14.44
N ARG A 151 -10.14 -18.59 -13.64
CA ARG A 151 -9.59 -19.48 -12.60
C ARG A 151 -9.12 -18.61 -11.44
N LYS A 152 -9.79 -18.74 -10.29
CA LYS A 152 -9.58 -18.02 -9.01
C LYS A 152 -8.14 -18.02 -8.44
N HIS A 153 -7.16 -18.60 -9.15
CA HIS A 153 -5.73 -18.62 -8.77
C HIS A 153 -4.77 -18.19 -9.91
N SER A 154 -5.24 -18.05 -11.16
CA SER A 154 -4.36 -17.74 -12.31
C SER A 154 -4.17 -16.24 -12.55
N GLY A 155 -5.12 -15.40 -12.13
CA GLY A 155 -5.05 -13.94 -12.28
C GLY A 155 -3.92 -13.31 -11.45
N PHE A 156 -3.69 -13.81 -10.24
CA PHE A 156 -2.68 -13.28 -9.30
C PHE A 156 -1.25 -13.38 -9.85
N LEU A 157 -0.87 -14.54 -10.42
CA LEU A 157 0.47 -14.75 -11.00
C LEU A 157 0.67 -13.96 -12.30
N PHE A 158 -0.36 -13.87 -13.16
CA PHE A 158 -0.30 -13.06 -14.38
C PHE A 158 -0.07 -11.58 -14.08
N HIS A 159 -0.76 -11.06 -13.07
CA HIS A 159 -0.62 -9.68 -12.63
C HIS A 159 0.76 -9.45 -11.99
N LEU A 160 1.27 -10.36 -11.15
CA LEU A 160 2.59 -10.20 -10.53
C LEU A 160 3.73 -10.01 -11.54
N GLY A 161 3.65 -10.65 -12.72
CA GLY A 161 4.60 -10.48 -13.82
C GLY A 161 4.64 -9.05 -14.37
N ASN A 162 3.48 -8.38 -14.43
CA ASN A 162 3.35 -7.00 -14.88
C ASN A 162 3.61 -5.97 -13.76
N LEU A 163 3.60 -6.37 -12.50
CA LEU A 163 3.77 -5.44 -11.38
C LEU A 163 5.10 -4.67 -11.46
N LYS A 164 6.21 -5.36 -11.75
CA LYS A 164 7.51 -4.69 -11.93
C LYS A 164 7.51 -3.74 -13.13
N HIS A 165 6.86 -4.11 -14.22
CA HIS A 165 6.72 -3.26 -15.41
C HIS A 165 5.94 -1.98 -15.07
N ASN A 166 4.77 -2.12 -14.44
CA ASN A 166 3.95 -0.97 -14.06
C ASN A 166 4.69 -0.07 -13.05
N PHE A 167 5.50 -0.62 -12.15
CA PHE A 167 6.37 0.17 -11.26
C PHE A 167 7.49 0.92 -12.00
N LYS A 168 8.06 0.33 -13.06
CA LYS A 168 9.02 1.01 -13.94
C LYS A 168 8.37 2.22 -14.61
N GLU A 169 7.19 2.04 -15.19
CA GLU A 169 6.43 3.13 -15.83
C GLU A 169 6.09 4.24 -14.81
N LEU A 170 5.58 3.85 -13.64
CA LEU A 170 5.20 4.78 -12.56
C LEU A 170 6.37 5.62 -12.04
N THR A 171 7.60 5.07 -12.06
CA THR A 171 8.82 5.75 -11.58
C THR A 171 9.73 6.28 -12.67
N GLY A 172 9.39 6.06 -13.95
CA GLY A 172 10.24 6.42 -15.08
C GLY A 172 11.61 5.72 -15.12
N LYS A 173 11.81 4.65 -14.33
CA LYS A 173 13.07 3.89 -14.28
C LYS A 173 13.05 2.76 -15.30
N LYS A 174 13.99 2.76 -16.25
CA LYS A 174 14.18 1.67 -17.23
C LYS A 174 14.92 0.48 -16.61
#